data_AF-A0AAU6Y4E8-F1
#
_entry.id   AF-A0AAU6Y4E8-F1
#
_cell.length_a   1.000
_cell.length_b   1.000
_cell.length_c   1.000
_cell.angle_alpha   90.00
_cell.angle_beta   90.00
_cell.angle_gamma   90.00
#
_symmetry.space_group_name_H-M   'P 1'
#
loop_
_entity.id
_entity.type
_entity.pdbx_description
1 polymer ?
#
loop_
_entity_poly.entity_id
_entity_poly.type
_entity_poly.pdbx_seq_one_letter_code
_entity_poly.pdbx_strand_id
1 'polypeptide(L)'
;MFIVHAYKIWYHTFNLQGFDLEIIAHFSVIVFFALSGYLISYTTFNNDRGIMQYAQARLSRLYSVLFPAIIITVVCQWVLWQTDPQTNIQFLKPQIGLRYVLAAFYITDVWFKSATPPLNGPLWSLGYEFWYYVIFGLWFYYRNTSKRLFIFIAALVAGPSILLMMPIWILGGFAYKIKKPVLPTWLSYIIFIVLLMGGLLLAYNFGGIPRSLGYAPLYYAS
;
A
#
# COMPACT_ATOMS: atom_id res chain seq x y z
N MET A 1 10.98 -0.33 -3.42
CA MET A 1 10.10 -1.52 -3.34
C MET A 1 10.38 -2.53 -4.45
N PHE A 2 10.07 -2.24 -5.73
CA PHE A 2 10.28 -3.18 -6.85
C PHE A 2 11.75 -3.62 -7.01
N ILE A 3 12.70 -2.67 -6.98
CA ILE A 3 14.14 -2.96 -7.08
C ILE A 3 14.60 -3.90 -5.94
N VAL A 4 14.11 -3.68 -4.72
CA VAL A 4 14.47 -4.50 -3.55
C VAL A 4 13.94 -5.93 -3.68
N HIS A 5 12.69 -6.10 -4.15
CA HIS A 5 12.11 -7.42 -4.39
C HIS A 5 12.80 -8.12 -5.58
N ALA A 6 13.02 -7.42 -6.69
CA ALA A 6 13.76 -7.94 -7.82
C ALA A 6 15.18 -8.38 -7.41
N TYR A 7 15.84 -7.58 -6.58
CA TYR A 7 17.18 -7.88 -6.06
C TYR A 7 17.18 -9.11 -5.14
N LYS A 8 16.21 -9.24 -4.23
CA LYS A 8 16.03 -10.41 -3.35
C LYS A 8 15.70 -11.70 -4.12
N ILE A 9 14.98 -11.58 -5.22
CA ILE A 9 14.58 -12.72 -6.08
C ILE A 9 15.72 -13.16 -7.00
N TRP A 10 16.50 -12.23 -7.55
CA TRP A 10 17.52 -12.53 -8.55
C TRP A 10 18.93 -12.74 -7.97
N TYR A 11 19.22 -12.21 -6.78
CA TYR A 11 20.52 -12.36 -6.10
C TYR A 11 20.36 -13.03 -4.74
N HIS A 12 20.08 -14.34 -4.74
CA HIS A 12 19.91 -15.16 -3.53
C HIS A 12 21.13 -15.16 -2.57
N THR A 13 22.31 -14.74 -3.04
CA THR A 13 23.59 -14.81 -2.31
C THR A 13 24.09 -13.48 -1.75
N PHE A 14 23.46 -12.34 -2.09
CA PHE A 14 23.86 -11.04 -1.55
C PHE A 14 23.09 -10.71 -0.28
N ASN A 15 23.52 -11.31 0.83
CA ASN A 15 23.25 -10.79 2.16
C ASN A 15 23.97 -9.43 2.29
N LEU A 16 23.27 -8.34 1.95
CA LEU A 16 23.67 -7.00 2.42
C LEU A 16 23.47 -6.95 3.93
N GLN A 17 24.34 -7.63 4.67
CA GLN A 17 24.52 -7.48 6.10
C GLN A 17 24.88 -6.01 6.36
N GLY A 18 23.88 -5.17 6.63
CA GLY A 18 24.10 -3.81 7.13
C GLY A 18 23.24 -2.70 6.51
N PHE A 19 22.52 -2.94 5.41
CA PHE A 19 21.55 -1.97 4.89
C PHE A 19 20.21 -2.66 4.65
N ASP A 20 19.30 -2.53 5.62
CA ASP A 20 17.98 -3.13 5.57
C ASP A 20 17.11 -2.42 4.52
N LEU A 21 17.32 -2.77 3.25
CA LEU A 21 16.53 -2.30 2.10
C LEU A 21 15.02 -2.57 2.29
N GLU A 22 14.68 -3.57 3.11
CA GLU A 22 13.31 -3.87 3.53
C GLU A 22 12.70 -2.76 4.40
N ILE A 23 13.48 -2.18 5.32
CA ILE A 23 13.05 -1.04 6.14
C ILE A 23 12.74 0.15 5.22
N ILE A 24 13.66 0.50 4.33
CA ILE A 24 13.47 1.62 3.40
C ILE A 24 12.26 1.40 2.51
N ALA A 25 12.07 0.17 2.03
CA ALA A 25 10.90 -0.21 1.24
C ALA A 25 9.60 -0.03 2.02
N HIS A 26 9.55 -0.44 3.29
CA HIS A 26 8.40 -0.27 4.16
C HIS A 26 8.10 1.21 4.45
N PHE A 27 9.11 2.00 4.79
CA PHE A 27 8.98 3.45 5.00
C PHE A 27 8.44 4.16 3.76
N SER A 28 8.88 3.74 2.57
CA SER A 28 8.38 4.30 1.31
C SER A 28 6.87 4.11 1.16
N VAL A 29 6.33 2.96 1.58
CA VAL A 29 4.87 2.68 1.51
C VAL A 29 4.10 3.50 2.53
N ILE A 30 4.64 3.69 3.73
CA ILE A 30 4.04 4.56 4.77
C ILE A 30 3.91 5.99 4.24
N VAL A 31 4.99 6.54 3.66
CA VAL A 31 4.99 7.88 3.07
C VAL A 31 4.01 7.95 1.90
N PHE A 32 3.96 6.92 1.05
CA PHE A 32 2.99 6.83 -0.03
C PHE A 32 1.54 6.90 0.48
N PHE A 33 1.19 6.18 1.55
CA PHE A 33 -0.16 6.25 2.13
C PHE A 33 -0.49 7.64 2.69
N ALA A 34 0.45 8.28 3.38
CA ALA A 34 0.25 9.65 3.88
C ALA A 34 0.03 10.64 2.71
N LEU A 35 0.84 10.56 1.65
CA LEU A 35 0.68 11.40 0.46
C LEU A 35 -0.62 11.12 -0.29
N SER A 36 -1.03 9.85 -0.38
CA SER A 36 -2.32 9.45 -0.96
C SER A 36 -3.47 10.12 -0.21
N GLY A 37 -3.51 10.02 1.13
CA GLY A 37 -4.56 10.63 1.94
C GLY A 37 -4.61 12.17 1.83
N TYR A 38 -3.45 12.81 1.78
CA TYR A 38 -3.34 14.25 1.52
C TYR A 38 -3.95 14.63 0.17
N LEU A 39 -3.56 13.92 -0.90
CA LEU A 39 -4.01 14.21 -2.26
C LEU A 39 -5.52 13.97 -2.42
N ILE A 40 -6.07 12.91 -1.82
CA ILE A 40 -7.51 12.65 -1.87
C ILE A 40 -8.27 13.76 -1.15
N SER A 41 -7.82 14.14 0.04
CA SER A 41 -8.46 15.22 0.79
C SER A 41 -8.42 16.52 -0.01
N TYR A 42 -7.26 16.90 -0.55
CA TYR A 42 -7.12 18.08 -1.40
C TYR A 42 -8.09 18.07 -2.59
N THR A 43 -8.10 16.98 -3.37
CA THR A 43 -8.94 16.90 -4.58
C THR A 43 -10.42 16.83 -4.26
N THR A 44 -10.80 16.20 -3.16
CA THR A 44 -12.20 16.07 -2.75
C THR A 44 -12.74 17.37 -2.14
N PHE A 45 -11.96 18.11 -1.36
CA PHE A 45 -12.43 19.38 -0.78
C PHE A 45 -12.39 20.55 -1.77
N ASN A 46 -11.43 20.60 -2.70
CA ASN A 46 -11.27 21.73 -3.62
C ASN A 46 -11.93 21.56 -5.00
N ASN A 47 -12.18 20.33 -5.45
CA ASN A 47 -12.64 20.05 -6.82
C ASN A 47 -13.73 18.97 -6.80
N ASP A 48 -14.61 19.02 -5.79
CA ASP A 48 -15.73 18.10 -5.67
C ASP A 48 -16.70 18.29 -6.85
N ARG A 49 -16.96 17.19 -7.55
CA ARG A 49 -17.93 17.13 -8.65
C ARG A 49 -18.93 15.98 -8.46
N GLY A 50 -19.06 15.48 -7.24
CA GLY A 50 -19.99 14.45 -6.83
C GLY A 50 -19.40 13.03 -6.80
N ILE A 51 -20.18 12.12 -6.20
CA ILE A 51 -19.76 10.75 -5.87
C ILE A 51 -19.34 9.93 -7.09
N MET A 52 -20.00 10.10 -8.24
CA MET A 52 -19.69 9.34 -9.45
C MET A 52 -18.33 9.74 -10.03
N GLN A 53 -18.05 11.04 -10.10
CA GLN A 53 -16.77 11.54 -10.60
C GLN A 53 -15.63 11.23 -9.62
N TYR A 54 -15.91 11.23 -8.31
CA TYR A 54 -14.98 10.72 -7.31
C TYR A 54 -14.61 9.26 -7.56
N ALA A 55 -15.61 8.38 -7.70
CA ALA A 55 -15.39 6.96 -7.93
C ALA A 55 -14.60 6.72 -9.23
N GLN A 56 -14.98 7.37 -10.33
CA GLN A 56 -14.29 7.29 -11.61
C GLN A 56 -12.82 7.74 -11.50
N ALA A 57 -12.54 8.88 -10.86
CA ALA A 57 -11.19 9.39 -10.72
C ALA A 57 -10.30 8.50 -9.84
N ARG A 58 -10.87 7.84 -8.82
CA ARG A 58 -10.12 6.94 -7.96
C ARG A 58 -9.89 5.58 -8.61
N LEU A 59 -10.90 5.02 -9.26
CA LEU A 59 -10.78 3.77 -9.99
C LEU A 59 -9.82 3.90 -11.17
N SER A 60 -9.89 4.98 -11.94
CA SER A 60 -8.96 5.20 -13.07
C SER A 60 -7.50 5.26 -12.60
N ARG A 61 -7.23 5.93 -11.47
CA ARG A 61 -5.91 5.96 -10.83
C ARG A 61 -5.42 4.56 -10.46
N LEU A 62 -6.27 3.75 -9.81
CA LEU A 62 -5.90 2.40 -9.37
C LEU A 62 -5.71 1.46 -10.57
N TYR A 63 -6.65 1.46 -11.53
CA TYR A 63 -6.58 0.61 -12.72
C TYR A 63 -5.40 0.95 -13.63
N SER A 64 -5.06 2.23 -13.76
CA SER A 64 -3.88 2.67 -14.53
C SER A 64 -2.58 2.03 -14.04
N VAL A 65 -2.48 1.72 -12.74
CA VAL A 65 -1.32 1.03 -12.17
C VAL A 65 -1.52 -0.49 -12.14
N LEU A 66 -2.71 -0.95 -11.79
CA LEU A 66 -3.03 -2.37 -11.65
C LEU A 66 -2.86 -3.15 -12.97
N PHE A 67 -3.41 -2.65 -14.08
CA PHE A 67 -3.37 -3.37 -15.35
C PHE A 67 -1.93 -3.59 -15.85
N PRO A 68 -1.06 -2.55 -15.95
CA PRO A 68 0.33 -2.75 -16.31
C PRO A 68 1.06 -3.70 -15.34
N ALA A 69 0.81 -3.56 -14.04
CA ALA A 69 1.45 -4.40 -13.03
C ALA A 69 1.10 -5.88 -13.22
N ILE A 70 -0.18 -6.22 -13.42
CA ILE A 70 -0.61 -7.60 -13.66
C ILE A 70 0.00 -8.13 -14.97
N ILE A 71 -0.06 -7.36 -16.07
CA ILE A 71 0.48 -7.78 -17.37
C ILE A 71 1.97 -8.10 -17.26
N ILE A 72 2.75 -7.19 -16.67
CA ILE A 72 4.19 -7.39 -16.48
C ILE A 72 4.44 -8.63 -15.63
N THR A 73 3.68 -8.83 -14.55
CA THR A 73 3.86 -9.97 -13.66
C THR A 73 3.58 -11.29 -14.38
N VAL A 74 2.51 -11.36 -15.19
CA VAL A 74 2.15 -12.56 -15.95
C VAL A 74 3.23 -12.87 -17.00
N VAL A 75 3.74 -11.86 -17.70
CA VAL A 75 4.83 -12.02 -18.67
C VAL A 75 6.11 -12.51 -17.97
N CYS A 76 6.49 -11.90 -16.85
CA CYS A 76 7.64 -12.34 -16.07
C CYS A 76 7.47 -13.78 -15.57
N GLN A 77 6.27 -14.16 -15.10
CA GLN A 77 5.99 -15.52 -14.67
C GLN A 77 6.10 -16.52 -15.83
N TRP A 78 5.60 -16.15 -17.00
CA TRP A 78 5.72 -16.98 -18.20
C TRP A 78 7.18 -17.17 -18.63
N VAL A 79 8.00 -16.12 -18.62
CA VAL A 79 9.44 -16.21 -18.92
C VAL A 79 10.14 -17.10 -17.91
N LEU A 80 9.90 -16.91 -16.61
CA LEU A 80 10.48 -17.73 -15.54
C LEU A 80 10.16 -19.21 -15.69
N TRP A 81 8.93 -19.53 -16.11
CA TRP A 81 8.53 -20.91 -16.37
C TRP A 81 9.36 -21.57 -17.48
N GLN A 82 9.78 -20.81 -18.49
CA GLN A 82 10.60 -21.32 -19.60
C GLN A 82 12.08 -21.44 -19.23
N THR A 83 12.61 -20.55 -18.38
CA THR A 83 14.05 -20.46 -18.11
C THR A 83 14.52 -21.32 -16.94
N ASP A 84 13.72 -21.42 -15.88
CA ASP A 84 14.09 -22.19 -14.69
C ASP A 84 12.85 -22.77 -13.98
N PRO A 85 12.47 -24.02 -14.29
CA PRO A 85 11.33 -24.67 -13.66
C PRO A 85 11.49 -24.87 -12.15
N GLN A 86 12.71 -24.89 -11.60
CA GLN A 86 12.94 -25.17 -10.17
C GLN A 86 12.68 -23.94 -9.27
N THR A 87 13.10 -22.74 -9.67
CA THR A 87 12.72 -21.51 -8.96
C THR A 87 11.21 -21.26 -9.04
N ASN A 88 10.55 -21.64 -10.15
CA ASN A 88 9.10 -21.48 -10.28
C ASN A 88 8.31 -22.27 -9.20
N ILE A 89 8.79 -23.45 -8.78
CA ILE A 89 8.15 -24.24 -7.71
C ILE A 89 8.15 -23.48 -6.37
N GLN A 90 9.17 -22.66 -6.09
CA GLN A 90 9.23 -21.83 -4.88
C GLN A 90 8.24 -20.66 -4.91
N PHE A 91 7.90 -20.15 -6.10
CA PHE A 91 6.97 -19.03 -6.29
C PHE A 91 5.53 -19.46 -6.60
N LEU A 92 5.29 -20.75 -6.85
CA LEU A 92 3.96 -21.34 -7.02
C LEU A 92 3.32 -21.62 -5.65
N LYS A 93 2.78 -20.58 -5.00
CA LYS A 93 1.77 -20.80 -3.95
C LYS A 93 0.54 -21.45 -4.59
N PRO A 94 -0.18 -22.35 -3.88
CA PRO A 94 -1.38 -22.99 -4.42
C PRO A 94 -2.41 -21.94 -4.88
N GLN A 95 -3.11 -22.27 -5.98
CA GLN A 95 -4.18 -21.47 -6.59
C GLN A 95 -3.75 -20.08 -7.11
N ILE A 96 -2.65 -20.03 -7.87
CA ILE A 96 -2.11 -18.78 -8.46
C ILE A 96 -3.16 -17.98 -9.26
N GLY A 97 -4.02 -18.66 -10.04
CA GLY A 97 -5.06 -18.01 -10.83
C GLY A 97 -6.10 -17.29 -9.97
N LEU A 98 -6.55 -17.92 -8.88
CA LEU A 98 -7.50 -17.33 -7.94
C LEU A 98 -6.89 -16.10 -7.24
N ARG A 99 -5.58 -16.13 -6.93
CA ARG A 99 -4.87 -14.97 -6.35
C ARG A 99 -4.84 -13.76 -7.28
N TYR A 100 -4.59 -13.96 -8.58
CA TYR A 100 -4.62 -12.87 -9.56
C TYR A 100 -6.05 -12.34 -9.77
N VAL A 101 -7.06 -13.21 -9.75
CA VAL A 101 -8.48 -12.80 -9.79
C VAL A 101 -8.82 -11.97 -8.55
N LEU A 102 -8.47 -12.43 -7.35
CA LEU A 102 -8.68 -11.69 -6.12
C LEU A 102 -7.94 -10.34 -6.12
N ALA A 103 -6.71 -10.30 -6.63
CA ALA A 103 -5.95 -9.07 -6.79
C ALA A 103 -6.62 -8.09 -7.77
N ALA A 104 -7.21 -8.59 -8.85
CA ALA A 104 -7.96 -7.77 -9.80
C ALA A 104 -9.22 -7.13 -9.19
N PHE A 105 -9.81 -7.77 -8.17
CA PHE A 105 -10.92 -7.23 -7.38
C PHE A 105 -10.48 -6.45 -6.14
N TYR A 106 -9.18 -6.17 -5.95
CA TYR A 106 -8.62 -5.50 -4.77
C TYR A 106 -8.86 -6.24 -3.44
N ILE A 107 -9.03 -7.56 -3.50
CA ILE A 107 -9.18 -8.48 -2.36
C ILE A 107 -7.86 -9.23 -2.16
N THR A 108 -6.75 -8.49 -2.08
CA THR A 108 -5.41 -9.09 -1.91
C THR A 108 -5.17 -9.57 -0.49
N ASP A 109 -5.67 -8.83 0.50
CA ASP A 109 -5.52 -9.15 1.90
C ASP A 109 -6.88 -9.08 2.57
N VAL A 110 -7.27 -10.19 3.20
CA VAL A 110 -8.48 -10.26 4.00
C VAL A 110 -8.06 -10.67 5.39
N TRP A 111 -8.25 -9.76 6.33
CA TRP A 111 -7.95 -9.95 7.74
C TRP A 111 -6.46 -10.24 8.01
N PHE A 112 -6.08 -11.49 8.24
CA PHE A 112 -4.69 -11.90 8.50
C PHE A 112 -4.14 -12.83 7.42
N LYS A 113 -4.88 -13.00 6.32
CA LYS A 113 -4.50 -13.86 5.20
C LYS A 113 -4.17 -13.00 3.98
N SER A 114 -2.95 -13.19 3.47
CA SER A 114 -2.49 -12.55 2.25
C SER A 114 -2.62 -13.50 1.05
N ALA A 115 -3.48 -13.11 0.11
CA ALA A 115 -3.65 -13.73 -1.19
C ALA A 115 -2.78 -13.06 -2.26
N THR A 116 -1.88 -12.14 -1.89
CA THR A 116 -1.01 -11.43 -2.83
C THR A 116 -0.20 -12.40 -3.71
N PRO A 117 -0.12 -12.13 -5.03
CA PRO A 117 0.70 -12.93 -5.93
C PRO A 117 2.19 -12.91 -5.49
N PRO A 118 2.86 -14.07 -5.33
CA PRO A 118 4.23 -14.14 -4.81
C PRO A 118 5.25 -13.34 -5.64
N LEU A 119 5.05 -13.29 -6.96
CA LEU A 119 5.90 -12.55 -7.89
C LEU A 119 5.68 -11.03 -7.87
N ASN A 120 4.57 -10.57 -7.28
CA ASN A 120 4.24 -9.15 -7.20
C ASN A 120 3.71 -8.80 -5.81
N GLY A 121 4.56 -9.08 -4.81
CA GLY A 121 4.35 -8.69 -3.41
C GLY A 121 3.85 -7.25 -3.26
N PRO A 122 4.38 -6.22 -3.95
CA PRO A 122 3.91 -4.84 -3.79
C PRO A 122 2.42 -4.57 -4.11
N LEU A 123 1.71 -5.48 -4.78
CA LEU A 123 0.27 -5.33 -5.09
C LEU A 123 -0.62 -5.19 -3.86
N TRP A 124 -0.20 -5.70 -2.70
CA TRP A 124 -0.99 -5.61 -1.46
C TRP A 124 -1.39 -4.16 -1.13
N SER A 125 -0.45 -3.22 -1.33
CA SER A 125 -0.65 -1.80 -1.03
C SER A 125 -1.78 -1.15 -1.84
N LEU A 126 -2.07 -1.68 -3.02
CA LEU A 126 -3.08 -1.18 -3.94
C LEU A 126 -4.50 -1.59 -3.47
N GLY A 127 -4.63 -2.78 -2.88
CA GLY A 127 -5.85 -3.21 -2.20
C GLY A 127 -6.18 -2.32 -1.00
N TYR A 128 -5.16 -1.96 -0.22
CA TYR A 128 -5.32 -1.04 0.93
C TYR A 128 -5.81 0.33 0.46
N GLU A 129 -5.19 0.89 -0.59
CA GLU A 129 -5.56 2.19 -1.17
C GLU A 129 -7.02 2.19 -1.67
N PHE A 130 -7.46 1.11 -2.30
CA PHE A 130 -8.86 0.93 -2.72
C PHE A 130 -9.85 1.04 -1.54
N TRP A 131 -9.61 0.29 -0.46
CA TRP A 131 -10.52 0.29 0.70
C TRP A 131 -10.53 1.62 1.44
N TYR A 132 -9.39 2.33 1.50
CA TYR A 132 -9.37 3.69 2.04
C TYR A 132 -10.26 4.65 1.25
N TYR A 133 -10.27 4.53 -0.08
CA TYR A 133 -11.12 5.35 -0.94
C TYR A 133 -12.59 4.99 -0.79
N VAL A 134 -12.93 3.71 -0.67
CA VAL A 134 -14.31 3.28 -0.42
C VAL A 134 -14.81 3.84 0.91
N ILE A 135 -14.05 3.65 2.00
CA ILE A 135 -14.44 4.11 3.34
C ILE A 135 -14.53 5.64 3.38
N PHE A 136 -13.55 6.34 2.79
CA PHE A 136 -13.56 7.80 2.74
C PHE A 136 -14.71 8.34 1.88
N GLY A 137 -14.95 7.76 0.70
CA GLY A 137 -16.06 8.15 -0.17
C GLY A 137 -17.42 7.94 0.49
N LEU A 138 -17.62 6.79 1.14
CA LEU A 138 -18.82 6.53 1.95
C LEU A 138 -18.97 7.56 3.07
N TRP A 139 -17.85 7.92 3.72
CA TRP A 139 -17.87 8.93 4.76
C TRP A 139 -18.15 10.35 4.24
N PHE A 140 -17.62 10.74 3.08
CA PHE A 140 -17.73 12.10 2.59
C PHE A 140 -19.09 12.38 1.92
N TYR A 141 -19.58 11.47 1.07
CA TYR A 141 -20.75 11.72 0.23
C TYR A 141 -22.08 11.33 0.88
N TYR A 142 -22.12 10.33 1.77
CA TYR A 142 -23.35 9.93 2.43
C TYR A 142 -23.57 10.73 3.72
N ARG A 143 -24.78 11.28 3.91
CA ARG A 143 -25.18 11.99 5.14
C ARG A 143 -26.19 11.23 6.00
N ASN A 144 -26.76 10.14 5.49
CA ASN A 144 -27.83 9.39 6.16
C ASN A 144 -27.28 8.47 7.27
N THR A 145 -28.11 8.07 8.23
CA THR A 145 -27.76 7.13 9.32
C THR A 145 -27.24 5.79 8.78
N SER A 146 -27.75 5.35 7.62
CA SER A 146 -27.26 4.16 6.90
C SER A 146 -25.78 4.22 6.52
N LYS A 147 -25.17 5.42 6.46
CA LYS A 147 -23.72 5.59 6.24
C LYS A 147 -22.90 4.78 7.24
N ARG A 148 -23.30 4.79 8.53
CA ARG A 148 -22.56 4.08 9.57
C ARG A 148 -22.55 2.58 9.31
N LEU A 149 -23.69 2.04 8.86
CA LEU A 149 -23.81 0.63 8.47
C LEU A 149 -22.91 0.30 7.27
N PHE A 150 -22.94 1.10 6.20
CA PHE A 150 -22.10 0.85 5.03
C PHE A 150 -20.60 0.96 5.33
N ILE A 151 -20.19 1.95 6.13
CA ILE A 151 -18.79 2.07 6.58
C ILE A 151 -18.40 0.86 7.43
N PHE A 152 -19.27 0.43 8.35
CA PHE A 152 -19.01 -0.74 9.19
C PHE A 152 -18.85 -2.02 8.35
N ILE A 153 -19.74 -2.24 7.38
CA ILE A 153 -19.64 -3.37 6.44
C ILE A 153 -18.35 -3.28 5.64
N ALA A 154 -18.02 -2.12 5.08
CA ALA A 154 -16.77 -1.93 4.33
C ALA A 154 -15.53 -2.19 5.19
N ALA A 155 -15.52 -1.73 6.44
CA ALA A 155 -14.45 -1.97 7.40
C ALA A 155 -14.31 -3.45 7.77
N LEU A 156 -15.42 -4.17 7.93
CA LEU A 156 -15.41 -5.62 8.19
C LEU A 156 -14.86 -6.42 7.01
N VAL A 157 -15.20 -6.02 5.78
CA VAL A 157 -14.70 -6.69 4.56
C VAL A 157 -13.21 -6.40 4.35
N ALA A 158 -12.78 -5.14 4.53
CA ALA A 158 -11.37 -4.76 4.47
C ALA A 158 -10.53 -5.50 5.52
N GLY A 159 -11.08 -5.67 6.73
CA GLY A 159 -10.45 -6.39 7.82
C GLY A 159 -9.37 -5.58 8.58
N PRO A 160 -8.87 -6.13 9.70
CA PRO A 160 -7.99 -5.42 10.62
C PRO A 160 -6.65 -4.98 10.01
N SER A 161 -6.04 -5.78 9.13
CA SER A 161 -4.73 -5.45 8.53
C SER A 161 -4.75 -4.14 7.74
N ILE A 162 -5.83 -3.90 6.99
CA ILE A 162 -6.05 -2.66 6.23
C ILE A 162 -6.34 -1.51 7.17
N LEU A 163 -7.24 -1.72 8.13
CA LEU A 163 -7.65 -0.66 9.07
C LEU A 163 -6.51 -0.18 9.97
N LEU A 164 -5.53 -1.02 10.29
CA LEU A 164 -4.37 -0.64 11.10
C LEU A 164 -3.49 0.43 10.43
N MET A 165 -3.43 0.46 9.09
CA MET A 165 -2.67 1.46 8.34
C MET A 165 -3.51 2.68 7.96
N MET A 166 -4.84 2.61 8.11
CA MET A 166 -5.76 3.71 7.81
C MET A 166 -5.46 5.00 8.61
N PRO A 167 -5.09 4.99 9.91
CA PRO A 167 -4.77 6.20 10.66
C PRO A 167 -3.68 7.05 10.00
N ILE A 168 -2.64 6.42 9.43
CA ILE A 168 -1.55 7.11 8.72
C ILE A 168 -2.10 7.85 7.49
N TRP A 169 -2.97 7.17 6.74
CA TRP A 169 -3.64 7.74 5.58
C TRP A 169 -4.54 8.93 5.99
N ILE A 170 -5.30 8.81 7.08
CA ILE A 170 -6.13 9.88 7.63
C ILE A 170 -5.27 11.07 8.11
N LEU A 171 -4.12 10.82 8.74
CA LEU A 171 -3.18 11.88 9.15
C LEU A 171 -2.69 12.68 7.94
N GLY A 172 -2.41 12.02 6.81
CA GLY A 172 -2.13 12.68 5.54
C GLY A 172 -3.28 13.60 5.10
N GLY A 173 -4.53 13.14 5.23
CA GLY A 173 -5.71 13.95 4.97
C GLY A 173 -5.89 15.13 5.93
N PHE A 174 -5.56 14.96 7.22
CA PHE A 174 -5.55 16.05 8.20
C PHE A 174 -4.47 17.08 7.89
N ALA A 175 -3.29 16.66 7.42
CA ALA A 175 -2.21 17.57 7.06
C ALA A 175 -2.62 18.59 5.99
N TYR A 176 -3.56 18.26 5.11
CA TYR A 176 -4.15 19.22 4.17
C TYR A 176 -4.97 20.33 4.85
N LYS A 177 -5.64 20.03 5.97
CA LYS A 177 -6.42 21.03 6.72
C LYS A 177 -5.56 21.93 7.60
N ILE A 178 -4.33 21.51 7.92
CA ILE A 178 -3.40 22.32 8.69
C ILE A 178 -2.96 23.50 7.82
N LYS A 179 -3.04 24.71 8.37
CA LYS A 179 -2.58 25.93 7.67
C LYS A 179 -1.11 25.76 7.33
N LYS A 180 -0.75 26.02 6.07
CA LYS A 180 0.66 26.00 5.64
C LYS A 180 1.45 26.98 6.50
N PRO A 181 2.56 26.53 7.13
CA PRO A 181 3.38 27.43 7.90
C PRO A 181 4.00 28.47 6.96
N VAL A 182 3.98 29.74 7.35
CA VAL A 182 4.57 30.84 6.58
C VAL A 182 6.08 30.83 6.86
N LEU A 183 6.80 29.91 6.22
CA LEU A 183 8.24 29.75 6.35
C LEU A 183 8.92 30.04 5.00
N PRO A 184 10.14 30.59 5.01
CA PRO A 184 10.92 30.70 3.78
C PRO A 184 11.24 29.29 3.24
N THR A 185 11.28 29.15 1.91
CA THR A 185 11.36 27.85 1.23
C THR A 185 12.56 27.01 1.68
N TRP A 186 13.72 27.64 1.88
CA TRP A 186 14.95 26.96 2.32
C TRP A 186 14.81 26.33 3.71
N LEU A 187 14.14 27.03 4.66
CA LEU A 187 13.93 26.53 6.01
C LEU A 187 12.93 25.37 6.02
N SER A 188 11.94 25.39 5.12
CA SER A 188 11.01 24.27 4.93
C SER A 188 11.72 23.01 4.47
N TYR A 189 12.69 23.12 3.54
CA TYR A 189 13.51 21.99 3.12
C TYR A 189 14.39 21.44 4.24
N ILE A 190 15.01 22.32 5.05
CA ILE A 190 15.82 21.88 6.20
C ILE A 190 14.97 21.13 7.20
N ILE A 191 13.81 21.69 7.59
CA ILE A 191 12.89 21.02 8.53
C ILE A 191 12.45 19.67 7.97
N PHE A 192 12.13 19.60 6.68
CA PHE A 192 11.77 18.34 6.02
C PHE A 192 12.90 17.31 6.10
N ILE A 193 14.14 17.69 5.77
CA ILE A 193 15.30 16.80 5.82
C ILE A 193 15.56 16.33 7.25
N VAL A 194 15.48 17.22 8.24
CA VAL A 194 15.68 16.89 9.66
C VAL A 194 14.61 15.92 10.15
N LEU A 195 13.33 16.15 9.82
CA LEU A 195 12.24 15.24 10.18
C LEU A 195 12.36 13.88 9.48
N LEU A 196 12.78 13.88 8.21
CA LEU A 196 12.99 12.66 7.44
C LEU A 196 14.14 11.83 8.02
N MET A 197 15.28 12.47 8.32
CA MET A 197 16.41 11.81 8.97
C MET A 197 16.03 11.33 10.37
N GLY A 198 15.31 12.14 11.15
CA GLY A 198 14.79 11.74 12.46
C GLY A 198 13.89 10.52 12.38
N GLY A 199 12.98 10.49 11.39
CA GLY A 199 12.12 9.34 11.11
C GLY A 199 12.90 8.08 10.75
N LEU A 200 13.91 8.19 9.88
CA LEU A 200 14.80 7.07 9.51
C LEU A 200 15.66 6.58 10.69
N LEU A 201 16.12 7.49 11.56
CA LEU A 201 16.87 7.12 12.76
C LEU A 201 15.97 6.42 13.78
N LEU A 202 14.74 6.90 13.98
CA LEU A 202 13.75 6.23 14.83
C LEU A 202 13.40 4.85 14.27
N ALA A 203 13.24 4.72 12.95
CA ALA A 203 13.03 3.45 12.28
C ALA A 203 14.13 2.43 12.54
N TYR A 204 15.38 2.89 12.45
CA TYR A 204 16.56 2.07 12.63
C TYR A 204 16.73 1.64 14.09
N ASN A 205 16.49 2.55 15.03
CA ASN A 205 16.66 2.28 16.47
C ASN A 205 15.49 1.49 17.07
N PHE A 206 14.25 1.80 16.68
CA PHE A 206 13.06 1.06 17.09
C PHE A 206 12.73 0.03 16.00
N GLY A 207 13.49 -1.06 15.96
CA GLY A 207 13.23 -2.18 15.06
C GLY A 207 11.75 -2.61 15.14
N GLY A 208 11.10 -2.70 13.97
CA GLY A 208 9.65 -2.85 13.84
C GLY A 208 9.06 -3.88 14.81
N ILE A 209 8.08 -3.46 15.60
CA ILE A 209 7.30 -4.34 16.48
C ILE A 209 6.05 -4.74 15.67
N PRO A 210 5.84 -6.01 15.26
CA PRO A 210 6.66 -7.21 15.43
C PRO A 210 7.70 -7.43 14.30
N ARG A 211 8.84 -8.02 14.68
CA ARG A 211 10.13 -8.09 13.94
C ARG A 211 10.17 -8.94 12.65
N SER A 212 9.06 -9.36 12.08
CA SER A 212 9.09 -10.20 10.88
C SER A 212 7.76 -10.18 10.14
N LEU A 213 7.75 -9.60 8.95
CA LEU A 213 6.73 -9.88 7.94
C LEU A 213 6.79 -11.40 7.66
N GLY A 214 5.69 -12.12 7.91
CA GLY A 214 5.58 -13.54 7.58
C GLY A 214 5.83 -14.58 8.68
N TYR A 215 6.08 -14.23 9.95
CA TYR A 215 6.09 -15.22 11.05
C TYR A 215 4.99 -14.96 12.09
N ALA A 216 4.51 -16.06 12.67
CA ALA A 216 3.45 -16.10 13.68
C ALA A 216 3.74 -15.20 14.90
N PRO A 217 2.72 -14.63 15.58
CA PRO A 217 1.29 -14.91 15.41
C PRO A 217 0.57 -13.98 14.42
N LEU A 218 1.25 -12.95 13.90
CA LEU A 218 0.62 -11.93 13.05
C LEU A 218 1.29 -11.91 11.68
N TYR A 219 0.73 -12.68 10.74
CA TYR A 219 1.12 -12.67 9.33
C TYR A 219 0.71 -11.34 8.69
N TYR A 220 1.51 -10.29 8.87
CA TYR A 220 1.41 -9.10 8.03
C TYR A 220 2.18 -9.33 6.73
N ALA A 221 1.60 -8.83 5.63
CA ALA A 221 1.93 -9.12 4.22
C ALA A 221 3.40 -9.49 3.97
N SER A 222 3.61 -10.69 3.39
CA SER A 222 4.89 -11.19 2.87
C SER A 222 5.00 -10.95 1.37
#